data_AF-A0A7J2SUG8-F1
#
_entry.id   AF-A0A7J2SUG8-F1
#
_cell.length_a   1.000
_cell.length_b   1.000
_cell.length_c   1.000
_cell.angle_alpha   90.00
_cell.angle_beta   90.00
_cell.angle_gamma   90.00
#
_symmetry.space_group_name_H-M   'P 1'
#
loop_
_entity.id
_entity.type
_entity.pdbx_description
1 polymer ?
#
loop_
_entity_poly.entity_id
_entity_poly.type
_entity_poly.pdbx_seq_one_letter_code
_entity_poly.pdbx_strand_id
1 'polypeptide(L)'
;MSEELIAKLESYFQEMKDWERKPVLKSGKIVVELVKLPEKKSKSTYKPPRLAIMIRKEDAFRGMLIESPDEIEDLITALSLDKVKELANAVKQVNKKRSIAEFEI
;
A
#
# COMPACT_ATOMS: atom_id res chain seq x y z
N MET A 1 -19.92 -4.18 -14.04
CA MET A 1 -18.54 -4.07 -13.53
C MET A 1 -18.37 -4.55 -12.08
N SER A 2 -19.41 -4.59 -11.24
CA SER A 2 -19.29 -5.02 -9.84
C SER A 2 -19.27 -6.54 -9.66
N GLU A 3 -20.17 -7.28 -10.31
CA GLU A 3 -20.35 -8.72 -10.02
C GLU A 3 -19.18 -9.60 -10.51
N GLU A 4 -18.68 -9.35 -11.73
CA GLU A 4 -17.53 -10.09 -12.27
C GLU A 4 -16.25 -9.88 -11.43
N LEU A 5 -16.05 -8.66 -10.92
CA LEU A 5 -14.91 -8.35 -10.06
C LEU A 5 -15.04 -9.04 -8.71
N ILE A 6 -16.23 -9.03 -8.10
CA ILE A 6 -16.51 -9.72 -6.84
C ILE A 6 -16.26 -11.22 -7.00
N ALA A 7 -16.81 -11.86 -8.03
CA ALA A 7 -16.62 -13.29 -8.29
C ALA A 7 -15.14 -13.66 -8.47
N LYS A 8 -14.37 -12.80 -9.15
CA LYS A 8 -12.92 -12.98 -9.30
C LYS A 8 -12.19 -12.86 -7.96
N LEU A 9 -12.56 -11.89 -7.12
CA LEU A 9 -11.98 -11.72 -5.80
C LEU A 9 -12.32 -12.88 -4.87
N GLU A 10 -13.53 -13.45 -4.97
CA GLU A 10 -13.93 -14.64 -4.23
C GLU A 10 -13.12 -15.88 -4.62
N SER A 11 -12.93 -16.11 -5.92
CA SER A 11 -12.02 -17.18 -6.42
C SER A 11 -10.61 -16.99 -5.87
N TYR A 12 -10.08 -15.76 -5.93
CA TYR A 12 -8.77 -15.46 -5.37
C TYR A 12 -8.70 -15.70 -3.86
N PHE A 13 -9.74 -15.33 -3.13
CA PHE A 13 -9.77 -15.56 -1.69
C PHE A 13 -9.73 -17.04 -1.33
N GLN A 14 -10.40 -17.90 -2.11
CA GLN A 14 -10.41 -19.35 -1.90
C GLN A 14 -9.05 -19.99 -2.25
N GLU A 15 -8.43 -19.56 -3.34
CA GLU A 15 -7.17 -20.12 -3.84
C GLU A 15 -5.94 -19.66 -3.05
N MET A 16 -5.93 -18.39 -2.61
CA MET A 16 -4.76 -17.79 -1.98
C MET A 16 -4.50 -18.37 -0.58
N LYS A 17 -3.23 -18.54 -0.25
CA LYS A 17 -2.77 -18.82 1.12
C LYS A 17 -2.72 -17.54 1.96
N ASP A 18 -2.66 -17.71 3.27
CA ASP A 18 -2.49 -16.57 4.18
C ASP A 18 -1.16 -15.85 3.89
N TRP A 19 -1.22 -14.53 3.86
CA TRP A 19 -0.16 -13.60 3.44
C TRP A 19 0.30 -13.71 1.98
N GLU A 20 -0.36 -14.53 1.17
CA GLU A 20 -0.13 -14.54 -0.28
C GLU A 20 -0.52 -13.18 -0.87
N ARG A 21 0.25 -12.74 -1.86
CA ARG A 21 0.09 -11.44 -2.52
C ARG A 21 -0.06 -11.65 -4.01
N LYS A 22 -1.01 -10.95 -4.63
CA LYS A 22 -1.19 -10.91 -6.08
C LYS A 22 -1.07 -9.46 -6.56
N PRO A 23 -0.10 -9.12 -7.43
CA PRO A 23 0.01 -7.76 -7.95
C PRO A 23 -1.20 -7.43 -8.83
N VAL A 24 -1.82 -6.29 -8.56
CA VAL A 24 -2.98 -5.78 -9.31
C VAL A 24 -2.54 -4.69 -10.27
N LEU A 25 -1.66 -3.79 -9.81
CA LEU A 25 -1.20 -2.65 -10.59
C LEU A 25 0.23 -2.27 -10.22
N LYS A 26 1.00 -1.81 -11.21
CA LYS A 26 2.32 -1.21 -11.03
C LYS A 26 2.35 0.16 -11.70
N SER A 27 2.76 1.19 -10.96
CA SER A 27 2.96 2.55 -11.46
C SER A 27 4.36 3.03 -11.07
N GLY A 28 5.27 3.08 -12.05
CA GLY A 28 6.68 3.34 -11.79
C GLY A 28 7.28 2.35 -10.79
N LYS A 29 7.74 2.85 -9.64
CA LYS A 29 8.30 2.04 -8.55
C LYS A 29 7.27 1.64 -7.48
N ILE A 30 6.00 2.00 -7.63
CA ILE A 30 4.93 1.67 -6.68
C ILE A 30 4.13 0.48 -7.21
N VAL A 31 3.86 -0.48 -6.35
CA VAL A 31 3.09 -1.70 -6.62
C VAL A 31 1.88 -1.73 -5.69
N VAL A 32 0.72 -2.00 -6.27
CA VAL A 32 -0.53 -2.26 -5.56
C VAL A 32 -0.84 -3.75 -5.69
N GLU A 33 -1.00 -4.41 -4.56
CA GLU A 33 -1.20 -5.86 -4.47
C GLU A 33 -2.47 -6.18 -3.68
N LEU A 34 -3.15 -7.25 -4.06
CA LEU A 34 -4.17 -7.89 -3.25
C LEU A 34 -3.48 -8.85 -2.29
N VAL A 35 -3.86 -8.83 -1.01
CA VAL A 35 -3.27 -9.70 0.02
C VAL A 35 -4.38 -10.41 0.79
N LYS A 36 -4.21 -11.71 1.04
CA LYS A 36 -5.09 -12.45 1.96
C LYS A 36 -4.53 -12.39 3.36
N LEU A 37 -5.27 -11.76 4.27
CA LEU A 37 -4.94 -11.71 5.69
C LEU A 37 -5.44 -12.99 6.39
N PRO A 38 -4.65 -13.57 7.30
CA PRO A 38 -5.10 -14.68 8.13
C PRO A 38 -6.19 -14.24 9.10
N GLU A 39 -6.85 -15.22 9.72
CA GLU A 39 -7.67 -14.96 10.89
C GLU A 39 -6.84 -14.31 12.02
N LYS A 40 -7.44 -13.36 12.74
CA LYS A 40 -6.87 -12.78 13.97
C LYS A 40 -7.83 -13.03 15.12
N LYS A 41 -7.38 -13.79 16.10
CA LYS A 41 -8.07 -14.01 17.38
C LYS A 41 -7.31 -13.31 18.50
N SER A 42 -7.97 -12.38 19.18
CA SER A 42 -7.53 -11.82 20.45
C SER A 42 -8.51 -12.24 21.55
N LYS A 43 -8.21 -11.91 22.81
CA LYS A 43 -9.11 -12.20 23.95
C LYS A 43 -10.50 -11.54 23.81
N SER A 44 -10.61 -10.46 23.05
CA SER A 44 -11.82 -9.63 22.92
C SER A 44 -12.28 -9.41 21.48
N THR A 45 -11.55 -9.89 20.47
CA THR A 45 -11.83 -9.58 19.07
C THR A 45 -11.50 -10.78 18.19
N TYR A 46 -12.46 -11.13 17.35
CA TYR A 46 -12.26 -12.07 16.26
C TYR A 46 -12.37 -11.33 14.94
N LYS A 47 -11.34 -11.44 14.10
CA LYS A 47 -11.40 -11.02 12.70
C LYS A 47 -11.19 -12.25 11.82
N PRO A 48 -12.15 -12.62 10.96
CA PRO A 48 -11.97 -13.72 10.03
C PRO A 48 -10.88 -13.40 8.99
N PRO A 49 -10.41 -14.41 8.24
CA PRO A 49 -9.56 -14.18 7.08
C PRO A 49 -10.28 -13.25 6.11
N ARG A 50 -9.54 -12.33 5.49
CA ARG A 50 -10.11 -11.31 4.59
C ARG A 50 -9.10 -10.85 3.56
N LEU A 51 -9.57 -10.21 2.50
CA LEU A 51 -8.71 -9.54 1.53
C LEU A 51 -8.39 -8.12 1.97
N ALA A 52 -7.21 -7.64 1.61
CA ALA A 52 -6.76 -6.27 1.83
C ALA A 52 -5.91 -5.81 0.64
N ILE A 53 -5.70 -4.50 0.54
CA ILE A 53 -4.81 -3.90 -0.46
C ILE A 53 -3.47 -3.59 0.21
N MET A 54 -2.36 -3.97 -0.42
CA MET A 54 -1.03 -3.53 -0.03
C MET A 54 -0.46 -2.57 -1.07
N ILE A 55 -0.05 -1.38 -0.62
CA ILE A 55 0.69 -0.41 -1.42
C ILE A 55 2.14 -0.40 -0.93
N ARG A 56 3.08 -0.71 -1.83
CA ARG A 56 4.51 -0.76 -1.50
C ARG A 56 5.37 -0.28 -2.65
N LYS A 57 6.63 -0.01 -2.34
CA LYS A 57 7.65 0.13 -3.38
C LYS A 57 8.03 -1.25 -3.90
N GLU A 58 8.37 -1.36 -5.19
CA GLU A 58 8.70 -2.62 -5.85
C GLU A 58 9.79 -3.44 -5.13
N ASP A 59 10.83 -2.75 -4.65
CA ASP A 59 11.96 -3.33 -3.91
C ASP A 59 11.73 -3.42 -2.40
N ALA A 60 10.57 -2.97 -1.90
CA ALA A 60 10.24 -3.03 -0.48
C ALA A 60 9.46 -4.31 -0.15
N PHE A 61 9.90 -5.02 0.88
CA PHE A 61 9.15 -6.17 1.42
C PHE A 61 7.92 -5.72 2.25
N ARG A 62 8.04 -4.55 2.90
CA ARG A 62 6.99 -3.93 3.71
C ARG A 62 6.26 -2.87 2.89
N GLY A 63 4.99 -2.67 3.21
CA GLY A 63 4.12 -1.71 2.58
C GLY A 63 3.03 -1.24 3.54
N MET A 64 2.24 -0.29 3.07
CA MET A 64 1.02 0.12 3.74
C MET A 64 -0.08 -0.87 3.39
N LEU A 65 -0.69 -1.44 4.42
CA LEU A 65 -1.81 -2.36 4.27
C LEU A 65 -3.09 -1.62 4.58
N ILE A 66 -4.04 -1.71 3.66
CA ILE A 66 -5.28 -0.94 3.65
C ILE A 66 -6.44 -1.94 3.69
N GLU A 67 -7.23 -1.85 4.75
CA GLU A 67 -8.30 -2.78 5.05
C GLU A 67 -9.69 -2.17 4.82
N SER A 68 -9.81 -0.84 4.72
CA SER A 68 -11.08 -0.16 4.44
C SER A 68 -11.03 0.73 3.18
N PRO A 69 -12.18 0.95 2.51
CA PRO A 69 -12.28 1.93 1.43
C PRO A 69 -11.95 3.36 1.89
N ASP A 70 -12.37 3.75 3.09
CA ASP A 70 -12.14 5.09 3.65
C ASP A 70 -10.63 5.40 3.75
N GLU A 71 -9.81 4.42 4.14
CA GLU A 71 -8.35 4.55 4.19
C GLU A 71 -7.73 4.86 2.81
N ILE A 72 -8.29 4.32 1.72
CA ILE A 72 -7.86 4.65 0.35
C ILE A 72 -8.26 6.07 0.00
N GLU A 73 -9.50 6.48 0.31
CA GLU A 73 -10.00 7.81 -0.01
C GLU A 73 -9.21 8.91 0.74
N ASP A 74 -8.93 8.67 2.03
CA ASP A 74 -8.10 9.54 2.86
C ASP A 74 -6.68 9.65 2.29
N LEU A 75 -6.09 8.53 1.85
CA LEU A 75 -4.76 8.52 1.23
C LEU A 75 -4.75 9.34 -0.07
N ILE A 76 -5.73 9.12 -0.95
CA ILE A 76 -5.84 9.85 -2.23
C ILE A 76 -5.97 11.33 -1.96
N THR A 77 -6.82 11.71 -1.00
CA THR A 77 -7.02 13.10 -0.59
C THR A 77 -5.72 13.71 -0.08
N ALA A 78 -5.05 13.05 0.87
CA ALA A 78 -3.79 13.51 1.44
C ALA A 78 -2.70 13.69 0.38
N LEU A 79 -2.53 12.74 -0.54
CA LEU A 79 -1.53 12.80 -1.61
C LEU A 79 -1.85 13.85 -2.68
N SER A 80 -3.11 14.24 -2.82
CA SER A 80 -3.55 15.26 -3.77
C SER A 80 -3.28 16.68 -3.28
N LEU A 81 -3.07 16.88 -1.97
CA LEU A 81 -2.79 18.19 -1.38
C LEU A 81 -1.46 18.77 -1.88
N ASP A 82 -1.48 20.02 -2.34
CA ASP A 82 -0.28 20.69 -2.84
C ASP A 82 0.82 20.83 -1.77
N LYS A 83 0.41 20.98 -0.50
CA LYS A 83 1.33 20.98 0.63
C LYS A 83 2.22 19.73 0.69
N VAL A 84 1.70 18.56 0.31
CA VAL A 84 2.49 17.31 0.29
C VAL A 84 3.50 17.32 -0.86
N LYS A 85 3.11 17.87 -2.03
CA LYS A 85 4.03 18.03 -3.17
C LYS A 85 5.14 19.03 -2.85
N GLU A 86 4.81 20.16 -2.24
CA GLU A 86 5.78 21.15 -1.77
C GLU A 86 6.76 20.54 -0.76
N LEU A 87 6.24 19.79 0.22
CA LEU A 87 7.06 19.08 1.21
C LEU A 87 8.02 18.10 0.54
N ALA A 88 7.54 17.30 -0.42
CA ALA A 88 8.39 16.35 -1.15
C ALA A 88 9.53 17.06 -1.90
N ASN A 89 9.26 18.21 -2.52
CA ASN A 89 10.26 19.03 -3.18
C ASN A 89 11.27 19.62 -2.18
N ALA A 90 10.81 20.13 -1.04
CA ALA A 90 11.66 20.66 0.01
C ALA A 90 12.61 19.58 0.57
N VAL A 91 12.10 18.37 0.84
CA VAL A 91 12.91 17.22 1.28
C VAL A 91 14.01 16.91 0.27
N LYS A 92 13.69 16.89 -1.03
CA LYS A 92 14.67 16.67 -2.10
C LYS A 92 15.78 17.72 -2.08
N GLN A 93 15.43 19.00 -1.90
CA GLN A 93 16.42 20.09 -1.83
C GLN A 93 17.32 19.99 -0.60
N VAL A 94 16.75 19.69 0.56
CA VAL A 94 17.51 19.51 1.81
C VAL A 94 18.52 18.38 1.67
N ASN A 95 18.09 17.23 1.14
CA ASN A 95 18.97 16.08 0.96
C ASN A 95 20.08 16.36 -0.06
N LYS A 96 19.78 17.07 -1.17
CA LYS A 96 20.79 17.47 -2.16
C LYS A 96 21.88 18.36 -1.55
N LYS A 97 21.51 19.30 -0.67
CA LYS A 97 22.48 20.17 0.00
C LYS A 97 23.43 19.39 0.90
N ARG A 98 22.91 18.39 1.63
CA ARG A 98 23.72 17.53 2.51
C ARG A 98 24.67 16.65 1.72
N SER A 99 24.21 16.06 0.62
CA SER A 99 25.08 15.22 -0.22
C SER A 99 26.25 16.00 -0.80
N ILE A 100 26.07 17.28 -1.19
CA ILE A 100 27.15 18.09 -1.75
C ILE A 100 28.21 18.43 -0.69
N ALA A 101 27.79 18.74 0.54
CA ALA A 101 28.71 19.05 1.63
C ALA A 101 29.61 17.87 2.05
N GLU A 102 29.16 16.62 1.83
CA GLU A 102 29.97 15.42 2.09
C GLU A 102 31.07 15.17 1.04
N PHE A 103 31.02 15.82 -0.12
CA PHE A 103 32.03 15.69 -1.19
C PHE A 103 33.04 16.86 -1.24
N GLU A 104 32.90 17.88 -0.38
CA GLU A 104 33.84 19.02 -0.27
C GLU A 104 34.94 18.79 0.80
N ILE A 105 35.25 17.54 1.16
CA ILE A 105 36.30 17.18 2.12
C ILE A 105 37.52 16.59 1.40
#